data_AF-A0A547KZT1-F1
#
_entry.id   AF-A0A547KZT1-F1
#
_cell.length_a   1.000
_cell.length_b   1.000
_cell.length_c   1.000
_cell.angle_alpha   90.00
_cell.angle_beta   90.00
_cell.angle_gamma   90.00
#
_symmetry.space_group_name_H-M   'P 1'
#
loop_
_entity.id
_entity.type
_entity.pdbx_description
1 polymer ?
#
loop_
_entity_poly.entity_id
_entity_poly.type
_entity_poly.pdbx_seq_one_letter_code
_entity_poly.pdbx_strand_id
1 'polypeptide(L)'
;MAEKASQKQEVPPPEQTPGEKKGTRREIPGNLPYTPAHGRLSDALKALVEAERPQQFNGSFLDSVLKIRGGSARPIPPLLKRMGLLSSDNSPTELYSKFKSGSTRSEAALAALRNGFSEIFRRNEYAHRLSEDRIKELIIEITGLHKSDPIVGAIFGTFNAFNEFARDAKETRVQDKAAEHVNAAEMPPTRTTAARTDTPEFNLVTTINVVLPETTDVQVYNAIFRSIRENLIN
;
A
#
# COMPACT_ATOMS: atom_id res chain seq x y z
N MET A 1 -24.51 87.16 -1.08
CA MET A 1 -25.33 86.21 -0.30
C MET A 1 -24.87 84.82 -0.67
N ALA A 2 -24.46 84.06 0.34
CA ALA A 2 -23.88 82.73 0.19
C ALA A 2 -24.99 81.69 0.10
N GLU A 3 -24.91 80.76 -0.84
CA GLU A 3 -25.65 79.50 -0.74
C GLU A 3 -24.83 78.36 -1.34
N LYS A 4 -24.50 77.39 -0.48
CA LYS A 4 -23.76 76.16 -0.78
C LYS A 4 -24.64 75.24 -1.63
N ALA A 5 -24.21 74.90 -2.84
CA ALA A 5 -24.73 73.75 -3.57
C ALA A 5 -23.81 72.55 -3.32
N SER A 6 -24.36 71.57 -2.61
CA SER A 6 -23.73 70.36 -2.13
C SER A 6 -23.38 69.39 -3.26
N GLN A 7 -22.14 68.89 -3.23
CA GLN A 7 -21.75 67.66 -3.94
C GLN A 7 -22.62 66.51 -3.44
N LYS A 8 -23.15 65.72 -4.37
CA LYS A 8 -23.56 64.34 -4.13
C LYS A 8 -22.99 63.49 -5.27
N GLN A 9 -21.79 62.97 -5.03
CA GLN A 9 -21.22 61.90 -5.84
C GLN A 9 -22.13 60.68 -5.72
N GLU A 10 -22.62 60.23 -6.86
CA GLU A 10 -23.39 59.01 -7.02
C GLU A 10 -22.43 57.83 -6.87
N VAL A 11 -22.61 57.06 -5.80
CA VAL A 11 -21.86 55.84 -5.52
C VAL A 11 -22.46 54.72 -6.39
N PRO A 12 -21.72 54.13 -7.36
CA PRO A 12 -22.22 52.95 -8.05
C PRO A 12 -22.25 51.73 -7.11
N PRO A 13 -23.20 50.79 -7.29
CA PRO A 13 -23.42 49.67 -6.37
C PRO A 13 -22.20 48.74 -6.32
N PRO A 14 -21.98 48.01 -5.20
CA PRO A 14 -20.88 47.06 -5.13
C PRO A 14 -21.07 45.95 -6.16
N GLU A 15 -20.18 45.94 -7.14
CA GLU A 15 -20.04 44.89 -8.13
C GLU A 15 -19.77 43.58 -7.40
N GLN A 16 -20.72 42.66 -7.54
CA GLN A 16 -20.69 41.33 -6.97
C GLN A 16 -19.47 40.60 -7.54
N THR A 17 -18.58 40.13 -6.67
CA THR A 17 -17.47 39.26 -7.03
C THR A 17 -18.00 38.03 -7.79
N PRO A 18 -17.56 37.76 -9.03
CA PRO A 18 -18.06 36.64 -9.79
C PRO A 18 -17.52 35.30 -9.26
N GLY A 19 -18.44 34.46 -8.80
CA GLY A 19 -18.45 33.02 -9.07
C GLY A 19 -17.26 32.20 -8.57
N GLU A 20 -17.37 31.71 -7.34
CA GLU A 20 -16.60 30.56 -6.86
C GLU A 20 -16.92 29.34 -7.75
N LYS A 21 -15.99 28.99 -8.65
CA LYS A 21 -16.13 27.84 -9.54
C LYS A 21 -16.13 26.55 -8.74
N LYS A 22 -17.31 25.92 -8.68
CA LYS A 22 -17.54 24.58 -8.15
C LYS A 22 -16.62 23.55 -8.81
N GLY A 23 -15.65 23.04 -8.05
CA GLY A 23 -15.18 21.66 -8.18
C GLY A 23 -13.91 21.39 -9.00
N THR A 24 -12.96 22.32 -9.12
CA THR A 24 -11.61 21.93 -9.55
C THR A 24 -10.95 21.17 -8.40
N ARG A 25 -10.76 19.86 -8.54
CA ARG A 25 -9.99 19.04 -7.59
C ARG A 25 -8.62 19.69 -7.45
N ARG A 26 -8.30 20.22 -6.26
CA ARG A 26 -6.96 20.77 -5.97
C ARG A 26 -5.92 19.73 -6.38
N GLU A 27 -5.01 20.10 -7.25
CA GLU A 27 -3.90 19.23 -7.63
C GLU A 27 -2.95 19.16 -6.43
N ILE A 28 -2.83 17.96 -5.85
CA ILE A 28 -1.98 17.73 -4.68
C ILE A 28 -0.73 17.01 -5.19
N PRO A 29 0.46 17.62 -5.07
CA PRO A 29 1.73 16.99 -5.40
C PRO A 29 1.90 15.63 -4.71
N GLY A 30 2.58 14.69 -5.38
CA GLY A 30 2.82 13.34 -4.85
C GLY A 30 1.68 12.35 -5.03
N ASN A 31 0.53 12.77 -5.58
CA ASN A 31 -0.57 11.88 -5.99
C ASN A 31 -1.01 10.91 -4.87
N LEU A 32 -0.99 11.38 -3.62
CA LEU A 32 -1.32 10.54 -2.47
C LEU A 32 -2.84 10.31 -2.44
N PRO A 33 -3.31 9.04 -2.36
CA PRO A 33 -4.72 8.75 -2.23
C PRO A 33 -5.26 9.23 -0.89
N TYR A 34 -6.47 9.77 -0.90
CA TYR A 34 -7.18 10.11 0.33
C TYR A 34 -8.69 9.98 0.18
N THR A 35 -9.34 9.79 1.31
CA THR A 35 -10.78 9.97 1.47
C THR A 35 -11.07 10.79 2.74
N PRO A 36 -12.00 11.76 2.68
CA PRO A 36 -12.48 12.42 3.89
C PRO A 36 -13.24 11.44 4.80
N ALA A 37 -13.75 10.33 4.27
CA ALA A 37 -14.45 9.28 5.00
C ALA A 37 -13.54 8.11 5.40
N HIS A 38 -12.35 8.39 5.93
CA HIS A 38 -11.35 7.39 6.31
C HIS A 38 -11.82 6.43 7.41
N GLY A 39 -12.65 6.89 8.36
CA GLY A 39 -13.26 6.01 9.35
C GLY A 39 -14.12 4.90 8.71
N ARG A 40 -14.96 5.27 7.74
CA ARG A 40 -15.79 4.30 6.99
C ARG A 40 -14.96 3.37 6.11
N LEU A 41 -13.77 3.81 5.67
CA LEU A 41 -12.83 2.94 4.99
C LEU A 41 -12.24 1.88 5.94
N SER A 42 -11.87 2.25 7.17
CA SER A 42 -11.43 1.27 8.19
C SER A 42 -12.53 0.26 8.48
N ASP A 43 -13.77 0.72 8.65
CA ASP A 43 -14.93 -0.17 8.83
C ASP A 43 -15.12 -1.10 7.63
N ALA A 44 -14.95 -0.58 6.41
CA ALA A 44 -15.04 -1.37 5.17
C ALA A 44 -13.99 -2.48 5.14
N LEU A 45 -12.74 -2.16 5.47
CA LEU A 45 -11.63 -3.11 5.47
C LEU A 45 -11.82 -4.20 6.53
N LYS A 46 -12.34 -3.85 7.71
CA LYS A 46 -12.71 -4.81 8.75
C LYS A 46 -13.84 -5.73 8.29
N ALA A 47 -14.91 -5.16 7.75
CA ALA A 47 -16.03 -5.94 7.20
C ALA A 47 -15.62 -6.80 6.00
N LEU A 48 -14.61 -6.38 5.23
CA LEU A 48 -14.08 -7.12 4.09
C LEU A 48 -13.49 -8.48 4.46
N VAL A 49 -12.90 -8.56 5.64
CA VAL A 49 -12.28 -9.78 6.18
C VAL A 49 -13.34 -10.85 6.42
N GLU A 50 -14.47 -10.45 7.03
CA GLU A 50 -15.57 -11.33 7.41
C GLU A 50 -16.51 -11.64 6.24
N ALA A 51 -16.73 -10.68 5.35
CA ALA A 51 -17.66 -10.81 4.23
C ALA A 51 -17.18 -11.82 3.19
N GLU A 52 -18.10 -12.49 2.49
CA GLU A 52 -17.76 -13.35 1.35
C GLU A 52 -17.11 -12.57 0.19
N ARG A 53 -16.31 -13.26 -0.62
CA ARG A 53 -15.64 -12.64 -1.77
C ARG A 53 -16.68 -12.35 -2.86
N PRO A 54 -16.90 -11.08 -3.27
CA PRO A 54 -17.85 -10.77 -4.32
C PRO A 54 -17.29 -11.12 -5.70
N GLN A 55 -18.20 -11.34 -6.66
CA GLN A 55 -17.83 -11.37 -8.09
C GLN A 55 -17.36 -10.00 -8.58
N GLN A 56 -18.07 -8.94 -8.17
CA GLN A 56 -17.71 -7.55 -8.45
C GLN A 56 -17.89 -6.68 -7.21
N PHE A 57 -16.88 -5.88 -6.91
CA PHE A 57 -16.92 -4.94 -5.79
C PHE A 57 -17.57 -3.61 -6.23
N ASN A 58 -18.90 -3.56 -6.16
CA ASN A 58 -19.69 -2.39 -6.58
C ASN A 58 -20.42 -1.72 -5.39
N GLY A 59 -21.13 -0.62 -5.67
CA GLY A 59 -21.91 0.10 -4.66
C GLY A 59 -22.97 -0.77 -3.98
N SER A 60 -23.57 -1.71 -4.70
CA SER A 60 -24.57 -2.64 -4.15
C SER A 60 -23.95 -3.59 -3.13
N PHE A 61 -22.72 -4.06 -3.36
CA PHE A 61 -21.99 -4.88 -2.39
C PHE A 61 -21.66 -4.07 -1.12
N LEU A 62 -21.19 -2.83 -1.29
CA LEU A 62 -20.90 -1.93 -0.16
C LEU A 62 -22.14 -1.68 0.71
N ASP A 63 -23.30 -1.48 0.08
CA ASP A 63 -24.56 -1.26 0.79
C ASP A 63 -25.10 -2.55 1.44
N SER A 64 -25.26 -3.61 0.65
CA SER A 64 -25.96 -4.82 1.07
C SER A 64 -25.14 -5.67 2.04
N VAL A 65 -23.84 -5.83 1.77
CA VAL A 65 -22.96 -6.73 2.52
C VAL A 65 -22.17 -5.96 3.57
N LEU A 66 -21.48 -4.89 3.17
CA LEU A 66 -20.62 -4.13 4.09
C LEU A 66 -21.40 -3.08 4.91
N LYS A 67 -22.69 -2.87 4.62
CA LYS A 67 -23.58 -1.90 5.30
C LYS A 67 -23.07 -0.45 5.26
N ILE A 68 -22.27 -0.11 4.25
CA ILE A 68 -21.73 1.23 4.03
C ILE A 68 -22.58 1.93 2.98
N ARG A 69 -23.39 2.88 3.42
CA ARG A 69 -24.32 3.63 2.57
C ARG A 69 -23.88 5.07 2.32
N GLY A 70 -24.42 5.65 1.27
CA GLY A 70 -24.34 7.09 1.00
C GLY A 70 -23.00 7.57 0.44
N GLY A 71 -22.70 8.85 0.63
CA GLY A 71 -21.55 9.53 0.02
C GLY A 71 -20.20 8.96 0.43
N SER A 72 -20.08 8.39 1.64
CA SER A 72 -18.86 7.80 2.16
C SER A 72 -18.44 6.49 1.47
N ALA A 73 -19.38 5.79 0.81
CA ALA A 73 -19.09 4.56 0.08
C ALA A 73 -18.41 4.85 -1.28
N ARG A 74 -18.73 6.01 -1.89
CA ARG A 74 -18.26 6.41 -3.22
C ARG A 74 -16.73 6.36 -3.40
N PRO A 75 -15.90 6.85 -2.45
CA PRO A 75 -14.45 6.81 -2.61
C PRO A 75 -13.81 5.43 -2.38
N ILE A 76 -14.53 4.45 -1.83
CA ILE A 76 -13.93 3.17 -1.43
C ILE A 76 -13.46 2.34 -2.65
N PRO A 77 -14.29 2.05 -3.68
CA PRO A 77 -13.84 1.27 -4.84
C PRO A 77 -12.61 1.86 -5.56
N PRO A 78 -12.55 3.17 -5.91
CA PRO A 78 -11.38 3.71 -6.59
C PRO A 78 -10.12 3.71 -5.71
N LEU A 79 -10.26 3.83 -4.38
CA LEU A 79 -9.14 3.66 -3.47
C LEU A 79 -8.62 2.23 -3.50
N LEU A 80 -9.48 1.23 -3.32
CA LEU A 80 -9.07 -0.18 -3.33
C LEU A 80 -8.41 -0.60 -4.66
N LYS A 81 -8.85 -0.02 -5.80
CA LYS A 81 -8.15 -0.18 -7.08
C LYS A 81 -6.74 0.37 -7.03
N ARG A 82 -6.57 1.58 -6.52
CA ARG A 82 -5.25 2.23 -6.40
C ARG A 82 -4.31 1.49 -5.44
N MET A 83 -4.86 0.83 -4.43
CA MET A 83 -4.10 -0.05 -3.52
C MET A 83 -3.78 -1.42 -4.14
N GLY A 84 -4.33 -1.76 -5.30
CA GLY A 84 -4.13 -3.06 -5.97
C GLY A 84 -4.99 -4.21 -5.43
N LEU A 85 -5.98 -3.92 -4.57
CA LEU A 85 -6.93 -4.90 -4.06
C LEU A 85 -8.05 -5.19 -5.05
N LEU A 86 -8.35 -4.26 -5.94
CA LEU A 86 -9.32 -4.43 -7.01
C LEU A 86 -8.66 -4.19 -8.36
N SER A 87 -9.13 -4.92 -9.37
CA SER A 87 -8.77 -4.70 -10.76
C SER A 87 -9.57 -3.53 -11.36
N SER A 88 -9.25 -3.15 -12.60
CA SER A 88 -9.91 -2.07 -13.34
C SER A 88 -11.42 -2.29 -13.50
N ASP A 89 -11.85 -3.55 -13.60
CA ASP A 89 -13.24 -4.01 -13.70
C ASP A 89 -13.96 -4.13 -12.34
N ASN A 90 -13.32 -3.78 -11.24
CA ASN A 90 -13.78 -4.00 -9.86
C ASN A 90 -13.84 -5.47 -9.42
N SER A 91 -13.19 -6.39 -10.14
CA SER A 91 -13.01 -7.75 -9.64
C SER A 91 -11.94 -7.75 -8.53
N PRO A 92 -12.07 -8.58 -7.47
CA PRO A 92 -11.05 -8.64 -6.44
C PRO A 92 -9.77 -9.32 -6.96
N THR A 93 -8.59 -8.83 -6.58
CA THR A 93 -7.31 -9.37 -7.07
C THR A 93 -6.81 -10.56 -6.25
N GLU A 94 -5.63 -11.08 -6.57
CA GLU A 94 -4.92 -12.03 -5.69
C GLU A 94 -4.54 -11.37 -4.35
N LEU A 95 -4.12 -10.09 -4.39
CA LEU A 95 -3.80 -9.31 -3.20
C LEU A 95 -4.99 -9.22 -2.24
N TYR A 96 -6.21 -9.10 -2.79
CA TYR A 96 -7.44 -9.14 -2.01
C TYR A 96 -7.63 -10.48 -1.29
N SER A 97 -7.40 -11.60 -1.97
CA SER A 97 -7.51 -12.92 -1.35
C SER A 97 -6.50 -13.09 -0.21
N LYS A 98 -5.27 -12.60 -0.39
CA LYS A 98 -4.24 -12.58 0.67
C LYS A 98 -4.65 -11.68 1.84
N PHE A 99 -5.22 -10.51 1.56
CA PHE A 99 -5.72 -9.60 2.59
C PHE A 99 -6.80 -10.25 3.47
N LYS A 100 -7.67 -11.07 2.89
CA LYS A 100 -8.68 -11.80 3.66
C LYS A 100 -8.09 -12.86 4.58
N SER A 101 -7.09 -13.61 4.11
CA SER A 101 -6.47 -14.68 4.89
C SER A 101 -5.71 -14.11 6.11
N GLY A 102 -6.04 -14.58 7.31
CA GLY A 102 -5.42 -14.08 8.55
C GLY A 102 -3.90 -14.24 8.59
N SER A 103 -3.34 -15.27 7.94
CA SER A 103 -1.90 -15.53 7.91
C SER A 103 -1.11 -14.60 6.99
N THR A 104 -1.71 -14.09 5.91
CA THR A 104 -1.04 -13.27 4.89
C THR A 104 -1.59 -11.85 4.81
N ARG A 105 -2.54 -11.50 5.69
CA ARG A 105 -3.19 -10.19 5.73
C ARG A 105 -2.20 -9.05 5.92
N SER A 106 -1.26 -9.21 6.85
CA SER A 106 -0.32 -8.14 7.17
C SER A 106 0.62 -7.82 6.00
N GLU A 107 1.14 -8.86 5.35
CA GLU A 107 1.94 -8.73 4.12
C GLU A 107 1.12 -8.11 2.97
N ALA A 108 -0.13 -8.54 2.80
CA ALA A 108 -1.02 -7.99 1.78
C ALA A 108 -1.37 -6.51 2.05
N ALA A 109 -1.59 -6.14 3.30
CA ALA A 109 -1.83 -4.76 3.70
C ALA A 109 -0.60 -3.87 3.47
N LEU A 110 0.60 -4.37 3.75
CA LEU A 110 1.85 -3.67 3.47
C LEU A 110 2.06 -3.49 1.96
N ALA A 111 1.82 -4.53 1.15
CA ALA A 111 1.89 -4.43 -0.30
C ALA A 111 0.87 -3.42 -0.85
N ALA A 112 -0.36 -3.43 -0.32
CA ALA A 112 -1.39 -2.45 -0.65
C ALA A 112 -0.93 -1.02 -0.34
N LEU A 113 -0.34 -0.81 0.84
CA LEU A 113 0.24 0.48 1.26
C LEU A 113 1.36 0.95 0.32
N ARG A 114 2.28 0.05 -0.06
CA ARG A 114 3.37 0.36 -1.00
C ARG A 114 2.84 0.76 -2.37
N ASN A 115 1.75 0.14 -2.83
CA ASN A 115 1.10 0.49 -4.10
C ASN A 115 0.46 1.88 -4.06
N GLY A 116 -0.33 2.17 -3.02
CA GLY A 116 -1.09 3.43 -2.95
C GLY A 116 -0.27 4.63 -2.51
N PHE A 117 0.69 4.43 -1.62
CA PHE A 117 1.50 5.47 -0.99
C PHE A 117 2.98 5.32 -1.35
N SER A 118 3.27 4.96 -2.60
CA SER A 118 4.63 4.72 -3.09
C SER A 118 5.61 5.84 -2.78
N GLU A 119 5.20 7.11 -2.89
CA GLU A 119 6.05 8.27 -2.55
C GLU A 119 6.43 8.31 -1.06
N ILE A 120 5.56 7.87 -0.15
CA ILE A 120 5.89 7.77 1.28
C ILE A 120 6.97 6.69 1.48
N PHE A 121 6.80 5.53 0.86
CA PHE A 121 7.74 4.42 0.97
C PHE A 121 9.08 4.67 0.25
N ARG A 122 9.10 5.53 -0.77
CA ARG A 122 10.36 6.00 -1.39
C ARG A 122 11.20 6.85 -0.45
N ARG A 123 10.57 7.64 0.42
CA ARG A 123 11.27 8.44 1.43
C ARG A 123 11.64 7.63 2.66
N ASN A 124 10.81 6.67 3.04
CA ASN A 124 11.08 5.76 4.13
C ASN A 124 10.51 4.37 3.85
N GLU A 125 11.38 3.39 3.61
CA GLU A 125 10.98 2.00 3.35
C GLU A 125 10.15 1.38 4.49
N TYR A 126 10.38 1.86 5.71
CA TYR A 126 9.75 1.41 6.95
C TYR A 126 8.62 2.34 7.39
N ALA A 127 8.01 3.11 6.47
CA ALA A 127 6.94 4.06 6.79
C ALA A 127 5.79 3.45 7.63
N HIS A 128 5.43 2.20 7.38
CA HIS A 128 4.39 1.49 8.14
C HIS A 128 4.68 1.37 9.66
N ARG A 129 5.95 1.48 10.09
CA ARG A 129 6.39 1.42 11.51
C ARG A 129 6.61 2.80 12.14
N LEU A 130 6.50 3.88 11.38
CA LEU A 130 6.73 5.23 11.90
C LEU A 130 5.58 5.68 12.82
N SER A 131 5.89 6.67 13.66
CA SER A 131 4.86 7.36 14.45
C SER A 131 3.93 8.18 13.55
N GLU A 132 2.73 8.45 14.05
CA GLU A 132 1.73 9.28 13.37
C GLU A 132 2.29 10.65 12.97
N ASP A 133 3.01 11.32 13.87
CA ASP A 133 3.61 12.63 13.60
C ASP A 133 4.61 12.58 12.44
N ARG A 134 5.47 11.55 12.40
CA ARG A 134 6.44 11.40 11.32
C ARG A 134 5.78 11.11 9.98
N ILE A 135 4.69 10.35 9.94
CA ILE A 135 3.94 10.13 8.69
C ILE A 135 3.28 11.43 8.21
N LYS A 136 2.70 12.23 9.12
CA LYS A 136 2.14 13.53 8.76
C LYS A 136 3.20 14.49 8.23
N GLU A 137 4.39 14.51 8.83
CA GLU A 137 5.53 15.29 8.32
C GLU A 137 5.92 14.85 6.90
N LEU A 138 6.07 13.54 6.65
CA LEU A 138 6.34 13.03 5.30
C LEU A 138 5.25 13.43 4.30
N ILE A 139 3.97 13.37 4.69
CA ILE A 139 2.86 13.82 3.83
C ILE A 139 3.00 15.31 3.51
N ILE A 140 3.30 16.15 4.49
CA ILE A 140 3.52 17.60 4.30
C ILE A 140 4.68 17.84 3.33
N GLU A 141 5.81 17.16 3.52
CA GLU A 141 6.97 17.32 2.65
C GLU A 141 6.75 16.78 1.21
N ILE A 142 5.86 15.80 1.02
CA ILE A 142 5.48 15.28 -0.31
C ILE A 142 4.50 16.23 -1.01
N THR A 143 3.50 16.71 -0.27
CA THR A 143 2.37 17.45 -0.83
C THR A 143 2.61 18.97 -0.87
N GLY A 144 3.56 19.48 -0.09
CA GLY A 144 3.79 20.92 0.09
C GLY A 144 2.64 21.64 0.80
N LEU A 145 1.69 20.91 1.40
CA LEU A 145 0.53 21.49 2.07
C LEU A 145 0.89 22.01 3.46
N HIS A 146 0.11 22.98 3.95
CA HIS A 146 0.26 23.47 5.32
C HIS A 146 -0.18 22.40 6.34
N LYS A 147 0.46 22.37 7.52
CA LYS A 147 0.16 21.40 8.59
C LYS A 147 -1.31 21.40 9.03
N SER A 148 -2.00 22.53 8.91
CA SER A 148 -3.42 22.67 9.25
C SER A 148 -4.38 22.31 8.12
N ASP A 149 -3.90 21.89 6.95
CA ASP A 149 -4.77 21.55 5.83
C ASP A 149 -5.52 20.23 6.13
N PRO A 150 -6.86 20.21 6.03
CA PRO A 150 -7.66 19.01 6.30
C PRO A 150 -7.31 17.82 5.39
N ILE A 151 -6.73 18.06 4.22
CA ILE A 151 -6.29 17.02 3.29
C ILE A 151 -5.15 16.20 3.89
N VAL A 152 -4.23 16.83 4.64
CA VAL A 152 -3.14 16.09 5.32
C VAL A 152 -3.73 15.08 6.30
N GLY A 153 -4.74 15.49 7.07
CA GLY A 153 -5.48 14.59 7.96
C GLY A 153 -6.21 13.47 7.21
N ALA A 154 -6.83 13.77 6.07
CA ALA A 154 -7.51 12.78 5.24
C ALA A 154 -6.55 11.76 4.61
N ILE A 155 -5.37 12.21 4.14
CA ILE A 155 -4.32 11.32 3.62
C ILE A 155 -3.83 10.41 4.75
N PHE A 156 -3.48 10.98 5.90
CA PHE A 156 -3.02 10.21 7.06
C PHE A 156 -4.08 9.19 7.52
N GLY A 157 -5.35 9.59 7.64
CA GLY A 157 -6.43 8.68 8.01
C GLY A 157 -6.60 7.54 7.01
N THR A 158 -6.43 7.82 5.72
CA THR A 158 -6.48 6.80 4.65
C THR A 158 -5.30 5.84 4.76
N PHE A 159 -4.10 6.34 4.99
CA PHE A 159 -2.90 5.54 5.23
C PHE A 159 -3.08 4.65 6.45
N ASN A 160 -3.52 5.23 7.58
CA ASN A 160 -3.67 4.52 8.84
C ASN A 160 -4.70 3.40 8.76
N ALA A 161 -5.79 3.58 8.00
CA ALA A 161 -6.80 2.53 7.80
C ALA A 161 -6.22 1.22 7.23
N PHE A 162 -5.20 1.29 6.37
CA PHE A 162 -4.47 0.10 5.90
C PHE A 162 -3.32 -0.27 6.85
N ASN A 163 -2.67 0.72 7.45
CA ASN A 163 -1.52 0.51 8.35
C ASN A 163 -1.88 -0.30 9.60
N GLU A 164 -3.11 -0.16 10.11
CA GLU A 164 -3.64 -0.99 11.20
C GLU A 164 -3.48 -2.49 10.93
N PHE A 165 -3.60 -2.92 9.67
CA PHE A 165 -3.45 -4.31 9.27
C PHE A 165 -2.00 -4.70 8.94
N ALA A 166 -1.15 -3.72 8.60
CA ALA A 166 0.21 -3.94 8.11
C ALA A 166 1.28 -3.96 9.21
N ARG A 167 0.95 -3.60 10.46
CA ARG A 167 1.93 -3.48 11.56
C ARG A 167 2.73 -4.76 11.82
N ASP A 168 2.09 -5.91 11.73
CA ASP A 168 2.70 -7.21 12.00
C ASP A 168 3.29 -7.87 10.73
N ALA A 169 3.46 -7.11 9.65
CA ALA A 169 4.00 -7.63 8.41
C ALA A 169 5.47 -8.05 8.59
N LYS A 170 5.77 -9.31 8.27
CA LYS A 170 7.15 -9.76 8.12
C LYS A 170 7.67 -9.20 6.79
N GLU A 171 8.81 -8.52 6.85
CA GLU A 171 9.45 -7.96 5.67
C GLU A 171 10.10 -9.07 4.87
N THR A 172 9.33 -9.68 3.99
CA THR A 172 9.90 -10.49 2.92
C THR A 172 10.43 -9.51 1.88
N ARG A 173 11.77 -9.43 1.75
CA ARG A 173 12.45 -8.71 0.68
C ARG A 173 11.90 -9.22 -0.65
N VAL A 174 11.08 -8.42 -1.33
CA VAL A 174 10.60 -8.73 -2.68
C VAL A 174 11.79 -8.48 -3.62
N GLN A 175 12.62 -9.49 -3.82
CA GLN A 175 13.39 -9.59 -5.06
C GLN A 175 12.45 -10.13 -6.14
N ASP A 176 12.39 -9.38 -7.24
CA ASP A 176 11.73 -9.61 -8.51
C ASP A 176 11.01 -10.95 -8.69
N LYS A 177 9.67 -10.90 -8.66
CA LYS A 177 8.81 -11.89 -9.33
C LYS A 177 8.08 -11.22 -10.49
N ALA A 178 8.82 -10.98 -11.56
CA ALA A 178 8.27 -10.88 -12.90
C ALA A 178 8.95 -11.98 -13.74
N ALA A 179 8.12 -12.80 -14.41
CA ALA A 179 8.42 -14.08 -15.07
C ALA A 179 8.47 -15.27 -14.08
N GLU A 180 7.74 -16.38 -14.22
CA GLU A 180 7.16 -17.03 -15.40
C GLU A 180 5.84 -17.72 -15.06
N HIS A 181 4.86 -17.60 -15.95
CA HIS A 181 3.83 -18.61 -16.18
C HIS A 181 4.41 -19.61 -17.17
N VAL A 182 4.55 -20.89 -16.81
CA VAL A 182 4.41 -22.03 -17.73
C VAL A 182 4.09 -23.32 -16.96
N ASN A 183 3.15 -24.08 -17.52
CA ASN A 183 2.58 -25.32 -17.02
C ASN A 183 3.60 -26.47 -16.89
N ALA A 184 3.37 -27.39 -15.93
CA ALA A 184 3.29 -28.83 -16.19
C ALA A 184 2.78 -29.60 -14.96
N ALA A 185 1.80 -30.46 -15.21
CA ALA A 185 1.21 -31.42 -14.28
C ALA A 185 2.11 -32.65 -14.07
N GLU A 186 2.06 -33.26 -12.88
CA GLU A 186 1.60 -34.64 -12.61
C GLU A 186 2.12 -35.17 -11.25
N MET A 187 1.21 -35.82 -10.53
CA MET A 187 1.35 -36.57 -9.27
C MET A 187 2.21 -37.86 -9.42
N PRO A 188 2.53 -38.69 -8.39
CA PRO A 188 1.80 -38.93 -7.13
C PRO A 188 2.64 -39.12 -5.84
N PRO A 189 1.97 -39.30 -4.67
CA PRO A 189 2.60 -39.51 -3.37
C PRO A 189 2.75 -41.00 -3.01
N THR A 190 3.85 -41.37 -2.35
CA THR A 190 3.99 -42.70 -1.70
C THR A 190 4.73 -42.54 -0.37
N ARG A 191 3.97 -42.72 0.73
CA ARG A 191 4.18 -43.67 1.88
C ARG A 191 5.63 -44.13 2.15
N THR A 192 6.18 -44.30 3.36
CA THR A 192 5.62 -44.63 4.68
C THR A 192 6.78 -44.82 5.69
N THR A 193 6.46 -44.76 7.00
CA THR A 193 7.12 -45.34 8.20
C THR A 193 8.40 -44.77 8.83
N ALA A 194 8.21 -44.36 10.09
CA ALA A 194 8.81 -44.90 11.32
C ALA A 194 10.22 -44.42 11.78
N ALA A 195 10.15 -43.55 12.79
CA ALA A 195 10.66 -43.73 14.16
C ALA A 195 12.18 -43.81 14.45
N ARG A 196 12.55 -42.98 15.45
CA ARG A 196 13.78 -42.95 16.29
C ARG A 196 14.93 -42.18 15.61
N THR A 197 15.63 -41.26 16.27
CA THR A 197 16.05 -41.21 17.67
C THR A 197 16.39 -39.77 18.03
N ASP A 198 16.04 -39.32 19.24
CA ASP A 198 16.49 -38.04 19.81
C ASP A 198 18.00 -38.10 20.08
N THR A 199 18.77 -37.51 19.18
CA THR A 199 20.11 -36.99 19.43
C THR A 199 20.12 -35.55 18.95
N PRO A 200 20.56 -34.56 19.76
CA PRO A 200 20.70 -33.20 19.29
C PRO A 200 21.93 -33.14 18.37
N GLU A 201 21.77 -33.56 17.12
CA GLU A 201 22.71 -33.22 16.06
C GLU A 201 22.62 -31.71 15.86
N PHE A 202 23.69 -31.01 16.26
CA PHE A 202 23.90 -29.60 15.96
C PHE A 202 23.92 -29.43 14.43
N ASN A 203 22.75 -29.18 13.84
CA ASN A 203 22.62 -28.93 12.42
C ASN A 203 23.04 -27.47 12.16
N LEU A 204 24.34 -27.23 12.06
CA LEU A 204 24.92 -25.93 11.77
C LEU A 204 24.68 -25.57 10.29
N VAL A 205 23.50 -25.06 9.99
CA VAL A 205 23.21 -24.45 8.69
C VAL A 205 23.98 -23.12 8.60
N THR A 206 25.17 -23.16 8.01
CA THR A 206 26.02 -21.98 7.83
C THR A 206 25.84 -21.43 6.41
N THR A 207 25.28 -20.23 6.29
CA THR A 207 25.25 -19.51 5.02
C THR A 207 26.58 -18.81 4.78
N ILE A 208 27.37 -19.29 3.83
CA ILE A 208 28.64 -18.68 3.43
C ILE A 208 28.40 -17.83 2.18
N ASN A 209 28.67 -16.53 2.27
CA ASN A 209 28.65 -15.63 1.12
C ASN A 209 30.07 -15.50 0.57
N VAL A 210 30.30 -16.01 -0.65
CA VAL A 210 31.59 -15.93 -1.34
C VAL A 210 31.52 -14.83 -2.39
N VAL A 211 32.39 -13.82 -2.28
CA VAL A 211 32.56 -12.80 -3.32
C VAL A 211 33.63 -13.31 -4.28
N LEU A 212 33.23 -13.54 -5.53
CA LEU A 212 34.16 -13.98 -6.57
C LEU A 212 35.02 -12.79 -7.03
N PRO A 213 36.31 -13.00 -7.36
CA PRO A 213 37.15 -11.95 -7.92
C PRO A 213 36.69 -11.59 -9.33
N GLU A 214 36.79 -10.31 -9.68
CA GLU A 214 36.53 -9.79 -11.03
C GLU A 214 37.68 -10.19 -11.96
N THR A 215 37.69 -11.45 -12.39
CA THR A 215 38.64 -12.01 -13.35
C THR A 215 37.92 -12.48 -14.62
N THR A 216 38.56 -12.33 -15.78
CA THR A 216 38.07 -12.89 -17.05
C THR A 216 38.59 -14.31 -17.29
N ASP A 217 39.46 -14.83 -16.42
CA ASP A 217 40.05 -16.16 -16.56
C ASP A 217 39.15 -17.25 -15.95
N VAL A 218 38.61 -18.10 -16.82
CA VAL A 218 37.75 -19.25 -16.48
C VAL A 218 38.47 -20.28 -15.60
N GLN A 219 39.80 -20.41 -15.71
CA GLN A 219 40.57 -21.36 -14.91
C GLN A 219 40.64 -20.98 -13.43
N VAL A 220 40.61 -19.68 -13.12
CA VAL A 220 40.60 -19.19 -11.74
C VAL A 220 39.28 -19.55 -11.05
N TYR A 221 38.14 -19.38 -11.73
CA TYR A 221 36.84 -19.81 -11.19
C TYR A 221 36.78 -21.32 -10.96
N ASN A 222 37.29 -22.12 -11.91
CA ASN A 222 37.32 -23.58 -11.77
C ASN A 222 38.18 -24.05 -10.58
N ALA A 223 39.32 -23.38 -10.33
CA ALA A 223 40.15 -23.68 -9.17
C ALA A 223 39.45 -23.35 -7.85
N ILE A 224 38.76 -22.20 -7.79
CA ILE A 224 37.98 -21.78 -6.61
C ILE A 224 36.84 -22.78 -6.33
N PHE A 225 36.05 -23.15 -7.35
CA PHE A 225 34.95 -24.10 -7.16
C PHE A 225 35.41 -25.50 -6.80
N ARG A 226 36.54 -25.96 -7.37
CA ARG A 226 37.14 -27.24 -7.00
C ARG A 226 37.57 -27.23 -5.53
N SER A 227 38.27 -26.18 -5.10
CA SER A 227 38.72 -26.02 -3.71
C SER A 227 37.54 -25.95 -2.72
N ILE A 228 36.47 -25.23 -3.06
CA ILE A 228 35.24 -25.16 -2.26
C ILE A 228 34.60 -26.54 -2.11
N ARG A 229 34.46 -27.27 -3.22
CA ARG A 229 33.85 -28.61 -3.21
C ARG A 229 34.65 -29.58 -2.34
N GLU A 230 35.98 -29.58 -2.47
CA GLU A 230 36.87 -30.50 -1.74
C GLU A 230 36.92 -30.21 -0.22
N ASN A 231 36.67 -28.97 0.21
CA ASN A 231 36.84 -28.59 1.62
C ASN A 231 35.53 -28.36 2.38
N LEU A 232 34.43 -28.01 1.70
CA LEU A 232 33.14 -27.70 2.33
C LEU A 232 32.08 -28.79 2.13
N ILE A 233 32.28 -29.71 1.19
CA ILE A 233 31.30 -30.75 0.82
C ILE A 233 32.01 -32.11 0.85
N ASN A 234 32.43 -32.54 2.04
CA ASN A 234 32.78 -33.95 2.27
C ASN A 234 31.51 -34.77 2.49
#